data_AF-A0A9D6FT52-F1
#
_entry.id   AF-A0A9D6FT52-F1
#
_cell.length_a   1.000
_cell.length_b   1.000
_cell.length_c   1.000
_cell.angle_alpha   90.00
_cell.angle_beta   90.00
_cell.angle_gamma   90.00
#
_symmetry.space_group_name_H-M   'P 1'
#
loop_
_entity.id
_entity.type
_entity.pdbx_description
1 polymer ?
#
loop_
_entity_poly.entity_id
_entity_poly.type
_entity_poly.pdbx_seq_one_letter_code
_entity_poly.pdbx_strand_id
1 'polypeptide(L)'
;MNRKGLMLAAGACMLTGIVSSLATVLVVHGTGDAAASSARIDDETVKAKQFVLVDWNGKLKGVWACGKKDNLPCIAFLDDKENVRVTLAVTGDGSPALGFNDANGKARIGLAATKEGSAAFTLMNSKGEVVAALGVENDEGVLLLNGKRKKE
;
A
#
# COMPACT_ATOMS: atom_id res chain seq x y z
N MET A 1 35.01 69.34 -2.79
CA MET A 1 35.52 69.04 -1.43
C MET A 1 34.67 67.91 -0.83
N ASN A 2 35.31 66.74 -0.61
CA ASN A 2 34.97 65.59 0.26
C ASN A 2 33.56 64.94 0.20
N ARG A 3 33.38 63.61 0.30
CA ARG A 3 34.24 62.40 0.34
C ARG A 3 33.30 61.19 0.14
N LYS A 4 33.88 60.10 -0.36
CA LYS A 4 33.30 58.77 -0.64
C LYS A 4 32.60 58.14 0.58
N GLY A 5 31.63 57.24 0.31
CA GLY A 5 31.07 56.29 1.28
C GLY A 5 30.20 55.22 0.61
N LEU A 6 30.83 54.13 0.20
CA LEU A 6 30.26 52.86 -0.26
C LEU A 6 29.96 51.97 0.97
N MET A 7 28.77 51.36 1.07
CA MET A 7 28.55 49.92 1.34
C MET A 7 27.10 49.55 1.75
N LEU A 8 26.52 48.63 0.96
CA LEU A 8 25.86 47.37 1.36
C LEU A 8 24.80 47.35 2.49
N ALA A 9 23.56 47.00 2.14
CA ALA A 9 22.72 46.13 2.96
C ALA A 9 21.62 45.45 2.12
N ALA A 10 21.57 44.13 2.24
CA ALA A 10 20.57 43.22 1.67
C ALA A 10 19.18 43.41 2.30
N GLY A 11 18.11 42.95 1.64
CA GLY A 11 16.82 42.81 2.32
C GLY A 11 15.62 42.51 1.43
N ALA A 12 15.30 41.23 1.28
CA ALA A 12 13.97 40.64 1.19
C ALA A 12 12.98 41.16 0.11
N CYS A 13 12.88 40.38 -0.96
CA CYS A 13 11.73 40.37 -1.87
C CYS A 13 10.59 39.60 -1.21
N MET A 14 9.51 40.26 -0.78
CA MET A 14 8.25 39.62 -0.44
C MET A 14 7.07 40.56 -0.70
N LEU A 15 6.01 39.95 -1.26
CA LEU A 15 4.61 40.41 -1.35
C LEU A 15 4.35 41.42 -2.50
N THR A 16 3.41 41.22 -3.42
CA THR A 16 2.28 40.29 -3.55
C THR A 16 1.84 40.32 -5.01
N GLY A 17 1.85 39.19 -5.70
CA GLY A 17 1.10 39.01 -6.94
C GLY A 17 -0.28 38.49 -6.61
N ILE A 18 -1.27 39.38 -6.61
CA ILE A 18 -2.69 39.05 -6.63
C ILE A 18 -3.03 38.58 -8.06
N VAL A 19 -4.03 37.70 -8.17
CA VAL A 19 -5.12 37.69 -9.19
C VAL A 19 -5.33 36.32 -9.87
N SER A 20 -6.55 35.82 -9.63
CA SER A 20 -7.44 35.00 -10.49
C SER A 20 -7.11 33.55 -10.83
N SER A 21 -7.93 32.66 -10.26
CA SER A 21 -8.69 31.60 -10.96
C SER A 21 -8.29 31.24 -12.40
N LEU A 22 -7.53 30.15 -12.56
CA LEU A 22 -7.62 29.18 -13.66
C LEU A 22 -6.63 28.05 -13.39
N ALA A 23 -7.06 26.79 -13.56
CA ALA A 23 -6.23 25.58 -13.67
C ALA A 23 -4.91 25.57 -12.86
N THR A 24 -4.91 24.97 -11.66
CA THR A 24 -3.65 24.58 -11.01
C THR A 24 -3.05 23.40 -11.77
N VAL A 25 -2.36 23.70 -12.87
CA VAL A 25 -1.23 22.88 -13.31
C VAL A 25 -0.18 23.06 -12.24
N LEU A 26 0.02 22.04 -11.42
CA LEU A 26 1.19 21.97 -10.55
C LEU A 26 2.40 21.71 -11.46
N VAL A 27 3.01 22.78 -11.98
CA VAL A 27 4.37 22.70 -12.54
C VAL A 27 5.31 22.56 -11.34
N VAL A 28 5.53 21.32 -10.92
CA VAL A 28 6.69 21.00 -10.10
C VAL A 28 7.91 21.17 -10.99
N HIS A 29 8.66 22.26 -10.76
CA HIS A 29 10.00 22.39 -11.30
C HIS A 29 10.88 21.33 -10.64
N GLY A 30 10.99 20.17 -11.29
CA GLY A 30 11.91 19.11 -10.94
C GLY A 30 12.27 18.39 -12.24
N THR A 31 13.45 18.69 -12.77
CA THR A 31 14.00 18.01 -13.95
C THR A 31 14.16 16.52 -13.65
N GLY A 32 13.31 15.71 -14.26
CA GLY A 32 13.39 14.25 -14.25
C GLY A 32 12.27 13.71 -15.10
N ASP A 33 12.61 13.20 -16.29
CA ASP A 33 11.68 12.60 -17.24
C ASP A 33 10.93 11.43 -16.61
N ALA A 34 9.79 11.71 -16.00
CA ALA A 34 8.74 10.73 -15.79
C ALA A 34 7.55 11.23 -16.61
N ALA A 35 7.34 10.61 -17.77
CA ALA A 35 6.10 10.71 -18.50
C ALA A 35 4.97 10.19 -17.59
N ALA A 36 4.43 11.06 -16.74
CA ALA A 36 3.20 10.82 -16.04
C ALA A 36 2.12 10.73 -17.12
N SER A 37 1.79 9.49 -17.51
CA SER A 37 0.56 9.23 -18.23
C SER A 37 -0.55 9.69 -17.31
N SER A 38 -1.10 10.87 -17.60
CA SER A 38 -2.21 11.46 -16.86
C SER A 38 -3.27 10.40 -16.69
N ALA A 39 -3.59 10.05 -15.44
CA ALA A 39 -4.79 9.30 -15.16
C ALA A 39 -5.95 9.99 -15.90
N ARG A 40 -6.74 9.22 -16.65
CA ARG A 40 -7.95 9.76 -17.26
C ARG A 40 -8.94 9.91 -16.11
N ILE A 41 -9.23 11.16 -15.77
CA ILE A 41 -10.32 11.51 -14.87
C ILE A 41 -11.55 11.68 -15.74
N ASP A 42 -12.41 10.66 -15.78
CA ASP A 42 -13.73 10.75 -16.35
C ASP A 42 -14.77 10.76 -15.24
N ASP A 43 -15.60 11.81 -15.22
CA ASP A 43 -16.83 11.91 -14.42
C ASP A 43 -16.64 11.45 -12.95
N GLU A 44 -15.70 12.09 -12.25
CA GLU A 44 -15.32 11.81 -10.84
C GLU A 44 -14.55 10.50 -10.58
N THR A 45 -14.19 9.72 -11.61
CA THR A 45 -13.48 8.43 -11.45
C THR A 45 -12.01 8.47 -11.85
N VAL A 46 -11.15 7.77 -11.10
CA VAL A 46 -9.73 7.57 -11.44
C VAL A 46 -9.53 6.17 -11.98
N LYS A 47 -9.22 6.04 -13.28
CA LYS A 47 -8.86 4.76 -13.90
C LYS A 47 -7.35 4.64 -14.01
N ALA A 48 -6.79 3.62 -13.36
CA ALA A 48 -5.38 3.32 -13.39
C ALA A 48 -5.14 1.81 -13.46
N LYS A 49 -4.00 1.40 -14.02
CA LYS A 49 -3.56 0.00 -13.97
C LYS A 49 -2.99 -0.39 -12.60
N GLN A 50 -2.49 0.60 -11.86
CA GLN A 50 -1.81 0.42 -10.59
C GLN A 50 -1.80 1.73 -9.81
N PHE A 51 -1.94 1.62 -8.48
CA PHE A 51 -1.59 2.67 -7.53
C PHE A 51 -0.36 2.21 -6.75
N VAL A 52 0.65 3.08 -6.66
CA VAL A 52 1.89 2.83 -5.94
C VAL A 52 1.96 3.78 -4.75
N LEU A 53 2.02 3.23 -3.54
CA LEU A 53 2.25 4.01 -2.33
C LEU A 53 3.75 4.06 -2.06
N VAL A 54 4.31 5.27 -2.02
CA VAL A 54 5.69 5.53 -1.63
C VAL A 54 5.73 6.42 -0.37
N ASP A 55 6.81 6.34 0.41
CA ASP A 55 7.06 7.30 1.48
C ASP A 55 7.70 8.60 0.96
N TRP A 56 7.96 9.54 1.87
CA TRP A 56 8.57 10.85 1.56
C TRP A 56 9.98 10.78 0.96
N ASN A 57 10.68 9.63 1.10
CA ASN A 57 11.98 9.40 0.50
C ASN A 57 11.87 8.65 -0.85
N GLY A 58 10.65 8.41 -1.34
CA GLY A 58 10.38 7.69 -2.58
C GLY A 58 10.44 6.17 -2.46
N LYS A 59 10.52 5.62 -1.24
CA LYS A 59 10.59 4.17 -1.04
C LYS A 59 9.22 3.51 -1.12
N LEU A 60 9.14 2.35 -1.76
CA LEU A 60 7.90 1.59 -1.91
C LEU A 60 7.34 1.13 -0.56
N LYS A 61 6.04 1.37 -0.34
CA LYS A 61 5.29 0.97 0.87
C LYS A 61 4.03 0.18 0.57
N GLY A 62 3.52 0.26 -0.66
CA GLY A 62 2.33 -0.48 -1.03
C GLY A 62 2.03 -0.45 -2.52
N VAL A 63 1.24 -1.42 -2.96
CA VAL A 63 0.76 -1.51 -4.33
C VAL A 63 -0.71 -1.94 -4.31
N TRP A 64 -1.52 -1.28 -5.12
CA TRP A 64 -2.85 -1.77 -5.52
C TRP A 64 -2.86 -1.98 -7.03
N ALA A 65 -2.97 -3.22 -7.48
CA ALA A 65 -2.94 -3.59 -8.89
C ALA A 65 -3.58 -4.96 -9.12
N CYS A 66 -3.84 -5.29 -10.38
CA CYS A 66 -4.04 -6.69 -10.77
C CYS A 66 -2.69 -7.38 -10.97
N GLY A 67 -2.60 -8.66 -10.59
CA GLY A 67 -1.42 -9.47 -10.86
C GLY A 67 -1.14 -9.59 -12.36
N LYS A 68 0.12 -9.43 -12.77
CA LYS A 68 0.48 -9.39 -14.21
C LYS A 68 0.15 -10.68 -14.97
N LYS A 69 0.08 -11.81 -14.27
CA LYS A 69 -0.12 -13.14 -14.87
C LYS A 69 -1.57 -13.63 -14.76
N ASP A 70 -2.18 -13.43 -13.60
CA ASP A 70 -3.52 -13.94 -13.27
C ASP A 70 -4.62 -12.89 -13.45
N ASN A 71 -4.26 -11.61 -13.60
CA ASN A 71 -5.15 -10.47 -13.66
C ASN A 71 -6.07 -10.36 -12.41
N LEU A 72 -5.66 -10.92 -11.28
CA LEU A 72 -6.45 -10.90 -10.04
C LEU A 72 -6.13 -9.65 -9.22
N PRO A 73 -7.14 -8.97 -8.65
CA PRO A 73 -6.92 -7.75 -7.87
C PRO A 73 -6.21 -8.07 -6.55
N CYS A 74 -5.23 -7.25 -6.21
CA CYS A 74 -4.48 -7.32 -4.96
C CYS A 74 -4.10 -5.93 -4.45
N ILE A 75 -4.22 -5.75 -3.14
CA ILE A 75 -3.61 -4.66 -2.38
C ILE A 75 -2.55 -5.29 -1.48
N ALA A 76 -1.31 -4.81 -1.57
CA ALA A 76 -0.20 -5.26 -0.76
C ALA A 76 0.46 -4.09 -0.02
N PHE A 77 0.82 -4.30 1.25
CA PHE A 77 1.64 -3.38 2.03
C PHE A 77 2.99 -4.02 2.31
N LEU A 78 4.06 -3.23 2.17
CA LEU A 78 5.44 -3.68 2.22
C LEU A 78 6.17 -3.06 3.42
N ASP A 79 7.13 -3.79 4.00
CA ASP A 79 8.04 -3.25 5.01
C ASP A 79 9.24 -2.51 4.42
N ASP A 80 10.16 -2.09 5.28
CA ASP A 80 11.36 -1.37 4.89
C ASP A 80 12.37 -2.17 4.06
N LYS A 81 12.19 -3.48 3.92
CA LYS A 81 13.00 -4.30 3.03
C LYS A 81 12.22 -4.68 1.78
N GLU A 82 11.09 -4.02 1.54
CA GLU A 82 10.14 -4.31 0.47
C GLU A 82 9.57 -5.74 0.55
N ASN A 83 9.53 -6.34 1.75
CA ASN A 83 8.82 -7.59 1.94
C ASN A 83 7.34 -7.31 2.12
N VAL A 84 6.48 -8.07 1.43
CA VAL A 84 5.04 -8.00 1.60
C VAL A 84 4.64 -8.47 3.00
N ARG A 85 4.02 -7.59 3.79
CA ARG A 85 3.57 -7.86 5.17
C ARG A 85 2.08 -8.07 5.30
N VAL A 86 1.29 -7.43 4.44
CA VAL A 86 -0.17 -7.56 4.42
C VAL A 86 -0.64 -7.64 2.97
N THR A 87 -1.59 -8.52 2.70
CA THR A 87 -2.26 -8.62 1.39
C THR A 87 -3.76 -8.70 1.55
N LEU A 88 -4.51 -7.95 0.75
CA LEU A 88 -5.93 -8.17 0.51
C LEU A 88 -6.11 -8.51 -0.97
N ALA A 89 -6.61 -9.71 -1.27
CA ALA A 89 -6.64 -10.22 -2.63
C ALA A 89 -7.88 -11.06 -2.92
N VAL A 90 -8.13 -11.27 -4.21
CA VAL A 90 -8.99 -12.35 -4.71
C VAL A 90 -8.08 -13.46 -5.22
N THR A 91 -8.29 -14.70 -4.77
CA THR A 91 -7.52 -15.87 -5.19
C THR A 91 -8.04 -16.44 -6.52
N GLY A 92 -7.31 -17.38 -7.12
CA GLY A 92 -7.62 -17.89 -8.46
C GLY A 92 -8.95 -18.65 -8.58
N ASP A 93 -9.45 -19.16 -7.46
CA ASP A 93 -10.80 -19.71 -7.34
C ASP A 93 -11.87 -18.63 -7.13
N GLY A 94 -11.52 -17.34 -7.09
CA GLY A 94 -12.45 -16.21 -6.86
C GLY A 94 -12.74 -15.90 -5.40
N SER A 95 -12.08 -16.59 -4.47
CA SER A 95 -12.27 -16.43 -3.02
C SER A 95 -11.56 -15.16 -2.50
N PRO A 96 -12.15 -14.39 -1.57
CA PRO A 96 -11.46 -13.28 -0.92
C PRO A 96 -10.47 -13.80 0.13
N ALA A 97 -9.31 -13.15 0.23
CA ALA A 97 -8.28 -13.47 1.22
C ALA A 97 -7.61 -12.21 1.78
N LEU A 98 -7.38 -12.22 3.10
CA LEU A 98 -6.53 -11.28 3.82
C LEU A 98 -5.40 -12.07 4.50
N GLY A 99 -4.15 -11.71 4.21
CA GLY A 99 -2.96 -12.39 4.72
C GLY A 99 -2.05 -11.44 5.48
N PHE A 100 -1.43 -11.93 6.56
CA PHE A 100 -0.35 -11.25 7.27
C PHE A 100 0.90 -12.13 7.29
N ASN A 101 2.02 -11.56 6.84
CA ASN A 101 3.29 -12.26 6.71
C ASN A 101 4.31 -11.74 7.72
N ASP A 102 5.23 -12.62 8.12
CA ASP A 102 6.41 -12.22 8.87
C ASP A 102 7.48 -11.56 7.99
N ALA A 103 8.59 -11.16 8.60
CA ALA A 103 9.71 -10.50 7.91
C ALA A 103 10.44 -11.38 6.89
N ASN A 104 10.20 -12.70 6.88
CA ASN A 104 10.75 -13.64 5.90
C ASN A 104 9.71 -13.98 4.81
N GLY A 105 8.58 -13.25 4.76
CA GLY A 105 7.50 -13.48 3.79
C GLY A 105 6.62 -14.69 4.12
N LYS A 106 6.71 -15.25 5.33
CA LYS A 106 5.91 -16.42 5.71
C LYS A 106 4.58 -16.01 6.32
N ALA A 107 3.48 -16.58 5.83
CA ALA A 107 2.15 -16.34 6.35
C ALA A 107 2.02 -16.75 7.83
N ARG A 108 1.44 -15.86 8.63
CA ARG A 108 1.21 -16.01 10.08
C ARG A 108 -0.26 -15.95 10.45
N ILE A 109 -1.01 -15.14 9.70
CA ILE A 109 -2.45 -15.02 9.84
C ILE A 109 -3.06 -15.06 8.45
N GLY A 110 -4.13 -15.84 8.29
CA GLY A 110 -4.96 -15.85 7.09
C GLY A 110 -6.43 -15.71 7.47
N LEU A 111 -7.16 -14.86 6.76
CA LEU A 111 -8.61 -14.78 6.78
C LEU A 111 -9.10 -15.00 5.35
N ALA A 112 -9.88 -16.05 5.13
CA ALA A 112 -10.39 -16.36 3.79
C ALA A 112 -11.81 -16.94 3.88
N ALA A 113 -12.57 -16.78 2.81
CA ALA A 113 -13.84 -17.45 2.60
C ALA A 113 -13.83 -18.13 1.24
N THR A 114 -14.34 -19.36 1.15
CA THR A 114 -14.48 -20.09 -0.12
C THR A 114 -15.78 -19.72 -0.80
N LYS A 115 -15.90 -20.04 -2.09
CA LYS A 115 -17.15 -19.86 -2.86
C LYS A 115 -18.32 -20.67 -2.30
N GLU A 116 -18.01 -21.78 -1.63
CA GLU A 116 -18.96 -22.74 -1.07
C GLU A 116 -19.45 -22.34 0.34
N GLY A 117 -19.01 -21.19 0.87
CA GLY A 117 -19.50 -20.63 2.13
C GLY A 117 -18.65 -20.96 3.35
N SER A 118 -17.64 -21.83 3.23
CA SER A 118 -16.67 -22.04 4.30
C SER A 118 -15.82 -20.79 4.51
N ALA A 119 -15.51 -20.43 5.75
CA ALA A 119 -14.66 -19.29 6.06
C ALA A 119 -13.82 -19.56 7.29
N ALA A 120 -12.58 -19.06 7.33
CA ALA A 120 -11.68 -19.30 8.44
C ALA A 120 -10.74 -18.12 8.70
N PHE A 121 -10.57 -17.81 9.99
CA PHE A 121 -9.41 -17.13 10.54
C PHE A 121 -8.41 -18.19 11.02
N THR A 122 -7.16 -18.11 10.56
CA THR A 122 -6.12 -19.10 10.82
C THR A 122 -4.87 -18.46 11.39
N LEU A 123 -4.26 -19.13 12.37
CA LEU A 123 -2.96 -18.79 12.93
C LEU A 123 -1.93 -19.87 12.56
N MET A 124 -0.81 -19.46 11.99
CA MET A 124 0.24 -20.34 11.49
C MET A 124 1.57 -20.16 12.23
N ASN A 125 2.23 -21.27 12.54
CA ASN A 125 3.54 -21.26 13.17
C ASN A 125 4.70 -20.98 12.18
N SER A 126 5.95 -21.01 12.65
CA SER A 126 7.13 -20.74 11.81
C SER A 126 7.43 -21.80 10.76
N LYS A 127 6.75 -22.94 10.82
CA LYS A 127 6.75 -23.98 9.78
C LYS A 127 5.61 -23.82 8.79
N GLY A 128 4.62 -22.98 9.08
CA GLY A 128 3.48 -22.70 8.21
C GLY A 128 2.31 -23.63 8.52
N GLU A 129 2.40 -24.35 9.63
CA GLU A 129 1.37 -25.27 10.10
C GLU A 129 0.31 -24.45 10.85
N VAL A 130 -0.97 -24.72 10.59
CA VAL A 130 -2.09 -24.12 11.33
C VAL A 130 -2.09 -24.66 12.75
N VAL A 131 -1.91 -23.76 13.72
CA VAL A 131 -1.90 -24.08 15.16
C VAL A 131 -3.19 -23.68 15.86
N ALA A 132 -3.96 -22.79 15.26
CA ALA A 132 -5.32 -22.46 15.69
C ALA A 132 -6.15 -21.96 14.51
N ALA A 133 -7.44 -22.24 14.51
CA ALA A 133 -8.39 -21.69 13.55
C ALA A 133 -9.77 -21.49 14.19
N LEU A 134 -10.47 -20.46 13.74
CA LEU A 134 -11.88 -20.20 14.04
C LEU A 134 -12.60 -19.97 12.71
N GLY A 135 -13.72 -20.63 12.49
CA GLY A 135 -14.39 -20.55 11.21
C GLY A 135 -15.75 -21.21 11.15
N VAL A 136 -16.24 -21.33 9.91
CA VAL A 136 -17.43 -22.08 9.54
C VAL A 136 -17.02 -23.06 8.44
N GLU A 137 -17.46 -24.30 8.58
CA GLU A 137 -17.27 -25.37 7.58
C GLU A 137 -18.61 -26.09 7.42
N ASN A 138 -19.13 -26.18 6.19
CA ASN A 138 -20.46 -26.76 5.90
C ASN A 138 -21.58 -26.18 6.79
N ASP A 139 -21.60 -24.86 6.95
CA ASP A 139 -22.53 -24.11 7.82
C ASP A 139 -22.43 -24.41 9.33
N GLU A 140 -21.44 -25.21 9.75
CA GLU A 140 -21.17 -25.49 11.17
C GLU A 140 -20.01 -24.66 11.68
N GLY A 141 -20.15 -24.13 12.90
CA GLY A 141 -19.06 -23.41 13.56
C GLY A 141 -17.92 -24.35 13.96
N VAL A 142 -16.69 -24.01 13.58
CA VAL A 142 -15.49 -24.80 13.85
C VAL A 142 -14.49 -23.99 14.66
N LEU A 143 -13.93 -24.63 15.70
CA LEU A 143 -12.77 -24.14 16.44
C LEU A 143 -11.70 -25.25 16.47
N LEU A 144 -10.53 -24.95 15.95
CA LEU A 144 -9.35 -25.83 15.99
C LEU A 144 -8.28 -25.22 16.89
N LEU A 145 -7.74 -26.01 17.82
CA LEU A 145 -6.64 -25.62 18.69
C LEU A 145 -5.61 -26.75 18.75
N ASN A 146 -4.52 -26.60 18.01
CA ASN A 146 -3.39 -27.54 17.98
C ASN A 146 -2.23 -27.02 18.84
N GLY A 147 -2.48 -26.89 20.14
CA GLY A 147 -1.47 -26.44 21.10
C GLY A 147 -0.59 -27.58 21.61
N LYS A 148 0.73 -27.49 21.42
CA LYS A 148 1.72 -28.11 22.33
C LYS A 148 2.40 -26.98 23.09
N ARG A 149 1.97 -26.67 24.32
CA ARG A 149 2.74 -25.80 25.22
C ARG A 149 4.11 -26.48 25.42
N LYS A 150 5.20 -25.89 24.95
CA LYS A 150 6.50 -26.15 25.59
C LYS A 150 6.44 -25.40 26.92
N LYS A 151 6.52 -26.15 28.03
CA LYS A 151 6.88 -25.54 29.32
C LYS A 151 8.31 -25.00 29.14
N GLU A 152 8.49 -23.70 29.40
CA GLU A 152 9.80 -23.14 29.72
C GLU A 152 10.22 -23.61 31.12
#